data_AF-A0A962AWT2-F1
#
_entry.id   AF-A0A962AWT2-F1
#
_cell.length_a   1.000
_cell.length_b   1.000
_cell.length_c   1.000
_cell.angle_alpha   90.00
_cell.angle_beta   90.00
_cell.angle_gamma   90.00
#
_symmetry.space_group_name_H-M   'P 1'
#
loop_
_entity.id
_entity.type
_entity.pdbx_description
1 polymer ?
#
loop_
_entity_poly.entity_id
_entity_poly.type
_entity_poly.pdbx_seq_one_letter_code
_entity_poly.pdbx_strand_id
1 'polypeptide(L)'
;VRVAQSLTILFSGLLVFFETRHALNGGDAYALTSSLIEQGLFATSALLFAIVLTRLDLRRASPVFNIASMVFGAIALAISAAGLAAVQNPFLECRAVEGGTFFNALMLAYLLPAVLAAVLMRMSRGSRPQWYVNAAGVLSLALLFLYACLQTRRFFHGAVMCESQGAEDVEIWAYSAVWLALGALLLLYGVWR
;
A
#
# COMPACT_ATOMS: atom_id res chain seq x y z
N VAL A 1 -10.70 -0.95 31.51
CA VAL A 1 -10.31 -1.81 30.36
C VAL A 1 -10.20 -1.04 29.04
N ARG A 2 -11.20 -0.25 28.60
CA ARG A 2 -11.16 0.46 27.31
C ARG A 2 -9.98 1.43 27.15
N VAL A 3 -9.65 2.21 28.18
CA VAL A 3 -8.50 3.14 28.17
C VAL A 3 -7.18 2.39 27.93
N ALA A 4 -6.96 1.28 28.63
CA ALA A 4 -5.77 0.46 28.44
C ALA A 4 -5.68 -0.14 27.02
N GLN A 5 -6.82 -0.56 26.44
CA GLN A 5 -6.86 -1.02 25.04
C GLN A 5 -6.47 0.10 24.06
N SER A 6 -7.04 1.30 24.24
CA SER A 6 -6.72 2.45 23.39
C SER A 6 -5.24 2.82 23.48
N LEU A 7 -4.68 2.88 24.69
CA LEU A 7 -3.25 3.16 24.90
C LEU A 7 -2.36 2.08 24.29
N THR A 8 -2.73 0.81 24.42
CA THR A 8 -1.97 -0.30 23.83
C THR A 8 -1.90 -0.18 22.31
N ILE A 9 -3.04 0.09 21.66
CA ILE A 9 -3.11 0.27 20.21
C ILE A 9 -2.31 1.50 19.77
N LEU A 10 -2.50 2.62 20.47
CA LEU A 10 -1.82 3.88 20.17
C LEU A 10 -0.30 3.73 20.29
N PHE A 11 0.19 3.20 21.43
CA PHE A 11 1.63 3.02 21.64
C PHE A 11 2.22 1.98 20.69
N SER A 12 1.51 0.90 20.38
CA SER A 12 1.98 -0.08 19.40
C SER A 12 2.10 0.54 18.00
N GLY A 13 1.11 1.33 17.58
CA GLY A 13 1.13 2.03 16.30
C GLY A 13 2.25 3.07 16.24
N LEU A 14 2.38 3.92 17.26
CA LEU A 14 3.44 4.92 17.36
C LEU A 14 4.82 4.26 17.35
N LEU A 15 5.02 3.20 18.13
CA LEU A 15 6.28 2.46 18.16
C LEU A 15 6.67 1.97 16.77
N VAL A 16 5.76 1.29 16.06
CA VAL A 16 6.06 0.77 14.71
C VAL A 16 6.41 1.90 13.74
N PHE A 17 5.70 3.03 13.80
CA PHE A 17 5.96 4.17 12.92
C PHE A 17 7.30 4.85 13.24
N PHE A 18 7.58 5.11 14.51
CA PHE A 18 8.84 5.73 14.93
C PHE A 18 10.04 4.82 14.68
N GLU A 19 9.92 3.52 14.95
CA GLU A 19 10.99 2.55 14.67
C GLU A 19 11.28 2.45 13.18
N THR A 20 10.25 2.44 12.32
CA THR A 20 10.45 2.44 10.86
C THR A 20 11.21 3.70 10.43
N ARG A 21 10.82 4.87 10.96
CA ARG A 21 11.46 6.15 10.63
C ARG A 21 12.90 6.21 11.13
N HIS A 22 13.13 5.82 12.37
CA HIS A 22 14.45 5.75 12.99
C HIS A 22 15.37 4.80 12.23
N ALA A 23 14.90 3.61 11.89
CA ALA A 23 15.69 2.60 11.18
C ALA A 23 16.09 3.04 9.76
N LEU A 24 15.19 3.71 9.03
CA LEU A 24 15.42 4.10 7.64
C LEU A 24 16.14 5.44 7.47
N ASN A 25 16.14 6.29 8.49
CA ASN A 25 16.79 7.61 8.45
C ASN A 25 18.06 7.67 9.33
N GLY A 26 18.74 6.53 9.54
CA GLY A 26 20.02 6.49 10.25
C GLY A 26 19.95 6.95 11.71
N GLY A 27 18.81 6.80 12.35
CA GLY A 27 18.55 7.22 13.72
C GLY A 27 17.78 8.53 13.86
N ASP A 28 17.57 9.29 12.78
CA ASP A 28 16.81 10.54 12.83
C ASP A 28 15.30 10.32 12.66
N ALA A 29 14.56 10.33 13.76
CA ALA A 29 13.11 10.22 13.76
C ALA A 29 12.39 11.48 13.19
N TYR A 30 13.09 12.62 13.07
CA TYR A 30 12.52 13.91 12.69
C TYR A 30 12.98 14.37 11.30
N ALA A 31 13.54 13.46 10.49
CA ALA A 31 13.91 13.74 9.12
C ALA A 31 12.78 14.47 8.37
N LEU A 32 13.11 15.41 7.48
CA LEU A 32 12.09 16.22 6.77
C LEU A 32 11.53 15.52 5.54
N THR A 33 12.27 14.58 4.98
CA THR A 33 11.86 13.80 3.82
C THR A 33 11.44 12.40 4.25
N SER A 34 10.85 11.67 3.32
CA SER A 34 10.60 10.25 3.47
C SER A 34 11.09 9.56 2.19
N SER A 35 11.44 8.28 2.28
CA SER A 35 11.80 7.46 1.10
C SER A 35 10.61 6.62 0.63
N LEU A 36 10.67 6.10 -0.60
CA LEU A 36 9.61 5.25 -1.16
C LEU A 36 9.36 4.01 -0.28
N ILE A 37 10.45 3.38 0.16
CA ILE A 37 10.42 2.20 1.04
C ILE A 37 9.73 2.55 2.36
N GLU A 38 10.08 3.69 2.95
CA GLU A 38 9.50 4.14 4.21
C GLU A 38 7.98 4.37 4.09
N GLN A 39 7.52 5.05 3.03
CA GLN A 39 6.07 5.20 2.80
C GLN A 39 5.36 3.88 2.54
N GLY A 40 6.01 2.96 1.81
CA GLY A 40 5.54 1.59 1.62
C GLY A 40 5.32 0.85 2.94
N LEU A 41 6.30 0.96 3.85
CA LEU A 41 6.23 0.37 5.19
C LEU A 41 5.16 1.03 6.05
N PHE A 42 4.98 2.35 6.00
CA PHE A 42 3.88 3.01 6.72
C PHE A 42 2.51 2.57 6.21
N ALA A 43 2.31 2.50 4.89
CA ALA A 43 1.07 2.01 4.30
C ALA A 43 0.80 0.54 4.69
N THR A 44 1.82 -0.33 4.57
CA THR A 44 1.76 -1.74 4.96
C THR A 44 1.41 -1.89 6.43
N SER A 45 2.10 -1.17 7.31
CA SER A 45 1.89 -1.23 8.76
C SER A 45 0.48 -0.77 9.13
N ALA A 46 0.00 0.33 8.55
CA ALA A 46 -1.36 0.81 8.76
C ALA A 46 -2.40 -0.23 8.30
N LEU A 47 -2.21 -0.87 7.14
CA LEU A 47 -3.09 -1.95 6.68
C LEU A 47 -3.05 -3.17 7.60
N LEU A 48 -1.87 -3.58 8.09
CA LEU A 48 -1.73 -4.68 9.05
C LEU A 48 -2.48 -4.38 10.36
N PHE A 49 -2.33 -3.18 10.92
CA PHE A 49 -3.09 -2.77 12.09
C PHE A 49 -4.59 -2.80 11.82
N ALA A 50 -5.04 -2.29 10.68
CA ALA A 50 -6.45 -2.36 10.28
C ALA A 50 -6.95 -3.81 10.24
N ILE A 51 -6.24 -4.70 9.55
CA ILE A 51 -6.57 -6.14 9.44
C ILE A 51 -6.61 -6.81 10.80
N VAL A 52 -5.58 -6.66 11.64
CA VAL A 52 -5.47 -7.29 12.96
C VAL A 52 -6.61 -6.81 13.86
N LEU A 53 -6.87 -5.50 13.90
CA LEU A 53 -7.95 -4.93 14.70
C LEU A 53 -9.33 -5.38 14.19
N THR A 54 -9.53 -5.51 12.88
CA THR A 54 -10.74 -6.11 12.32
C THR A 54 -10.90 -7.57 12.77
N ARG A 55 -9.83 -8.39 12.75
CA ARG A 55 -9.92 -9.78 13.28
C ARG A 55 -10.26 -9.83 14.76
N LEU A 56 -9.64 -8.96 15.56
CA LEU A 56 -9.88 -8.91 17.00
C LEU A 56 -11.31 -8.47 17.30
N ASP A 57 -11.84 -7.50 16.57
CA ASP A 57 -13.22 -7.03 16.69
C ASP A 57 -14.23 -8.13 16.35
N LEU A 58 -13.96 -8.94 15.30
CA LEU A 58 -14.80 -10.09 14.93
C LEU A 58 -14.82 -11.19 16.00
N ARG A 59 -13.73 -11.36 16.76
CA ARG A 59 -13.66 -12.33 17.86
C ARG A 59 -14.25 -11.80 19.16
N ARG A 60 -14.06 -10.50 19.43
CA ARG A 60 -14.53 -9.82 20.64
C ARG A 60 -14.92 -8.39 20.30
N ALA A 61 -16.21 -8.21 20.05
CA ALA A 61 -16.76 -6.91 19.68
C ALA A 61 -16.36 -5.84 20.71
N SER A 62 -15.63 -4.83 20.26
CA SER A 62 -15.23 -3.68 21.07
C SER A 62 -15.30 -2.42 20.22
N PRO A 63 -15.99 -1.37 20.70
CA PRO A 63 -16.04 -0.09 19.98
C PRO A 63 -14.65 0.47 19.65
N VAL A 64 -13.67 0.22 20.53
CA VAL A 64 -12.28 0.67 20.34
C VAL A 64 -11.62 -0.03 19.16
N PHE A 65 -11.78 -1.35 19.01
CA PHE A 65 -11.21 -2.09 17.88
C PHE A 65 -11.90 -1.74 16.56
N ASN A 66 -13.22 -1.52 16.60
CA ASN A 66 -13.98 -1.07 15.44
C ASN A 66 -13.49 0.30 14.94
N ILE A 67 -13.45 1.31 15.81
CA ILE A 67 -13.00 2.65 15.43
C ILE A 67 -11.52 2.64 15.02
N ALA A 68 -10.65 1.98 15.78
CA ALA A 68 -9.23 1.96 15.49
C ALA A 68 -8.91 1.31 14.15
N SER A 69 -9.55 0.18 13.79
CA SER A 69 -9.36 -0.44 12.46
C SER A 69 -9.80 0.47 11.31
N MET A 70 -10.88 1.25 11.48
CA MET A 70 -11.30 2.22 10.47
C MET A 70 -10.30 3.39 10.36
N VAL A 71 -9.81 3.89 11.49
CA VAL A 71 -8.78 4.96 11.51
C VAL A 71 -7.50 4.49 10.83
N PHE A 72 -6.98 3.31 11.16
CA PHE A 72 -5.80 2.76 10.49
C PHE A 72 -6.03 2.50 8.99
N GLY A 73 -7.23 2.06 8.61
CA GLY A 73 -7.59 1.92 7.19
C GLY A 73 -7.63 3.25 6.45
N ALA A 74 -8.15 4.31 7.08
CA ALA A 74 -8.15 5.67 6.52
C ALA A 74 -6.73 6.24 6.41
N ILE A 75 -5.88 6.02 7.43
CA ILE A 75 -4.46 6.39 7.40
C ILE A 75 -3.74 5.66 6.26
N ALA A 76 -3.95 4.35 6.11
CA ALA A 76 -3.38 3.57 5.01
C ALA A 76 -3.79 4.13 3.65
N LEU A 77 -5.06 4.48 3.47
CA LEU A 77 -5.57 5.07 2.24
C LEU A 77 -4.93 6.44 1.98
N ALA A 78 -4.83 7.29 3.00
CA ALA A 78 -4.21 8.60 2.88
C ALA A 78 -2.72 8.50 2.50
N ILE A 79 -1.96 7.62 3.17
CA ILE A 79 -0.53 7.40 2.86
C ILE A 79 -0.37 6.84 1.44
N SER A 80 -1.22 5.89 1.04
CA SER A 80 -1.12 5.27 -0.27
C SER A 80 -1.51 6.23 -1.40
N ALA A 81 -2.58 7.00 -1.22
CA ALA A 81 -3.08 7.92 -2.24
C ALA A 81 -2.24 9.20 -2.32
N ALA A 82 -1.90 9.82 -1.19
CA ALA A 82 -1.13 11.07 -1.18
C ALA A 82 0.37 10.81 -1.25
N GLY A 83 0.87 9.84 -0.47
CA GLY A 83 2.29 9.52 -0.44
C GLY A 83 2.74 8.81 -1.72
N LEU A 84 2.28 7.57 -1.91
CA LEU A 84 2.83 6.68 -2.94
C LEU A 84 2.40 7.04 -4.37
N ALA A 85 1.15 7.48 -4.56
CA ALA A 85 0.67 7.81 -5.90
C ALA A 85 1.05 9.21 -6.36
N ALA A 86 1.13 10.20 -5.45
CA ALA A 86 1.34 11.60 -5.79
C ALA A 86 2.73 12.14 -5.43
N VAL A 87 3.17 12.00 -4.18
CA VAL A 87 4.39 12.69 -3.71
C VAL A 87 5.66 11.90 -4.03
N GLN A 88 5.73 10.64 -3.61
CA GLN A 88 6.94 9.80 -3.75
C GLN A 88 6.89 8.85 -4.94
N ASN A 89 6.16 9.23 -5.98
CA ASN A 89 6.08 8.44 -7.18
C ASN A 89 7.42 8.52 -7.94
N PRO A 90 8.15 7.40 -8.14
CA PRO A 90 9.46 7.42 -8.80
C PRO A 90 9.43 7.97 -10.21
N PHE A 91 8.28 7.89 -10.88
CA PHE A 91 8.05 8.45 -12.20
C PHE A 91 8.21 9.97 -12.21
N LEU A 92 7.71 10.64 -11.16
CA LEU A 92 7.72 12.11 -11.01
C LEU A 92 9.02 12.60 -10.37
N GLU A 93 9.48 11.92 -9.32
CA GLU A 93 10.65 12.36 -8.56
C GLU A 93 11.99 12.01 -9.21
N CYS A 94 12.00 11.15 -10.24
CA CYS A 94 13.23 10.72 -10.91
C CYS A 94 14.25 10.02 -9.99
N ARG A 95 13.84 9.59 -8.78
CA ARG A 95 14.72 8.90 -7.85
C ARG A 95 14.90 7.44 -8.26
N ALA A 96 16.14 6.96 -8.12
CA ALA A 96 16.46 5.57 -8.38
C ALA A 96 15.70 4.66 -7.42
N VAL A 97 15.00 3.67 -7.96
CA VAL A 97 14.25 2.73 -7.16
C VAL A 97 15.16 1.56 -6.79
N GLU A 98 15.36 1.36 -5.50
CA GLU A 98 16.28 0.36 -4.94
C GLU A 98 15.89 -1.09 -5.30
N GLY A 99 16.90 -1.96 -5.41
CA GLY A 99 16.77 -3.39 -5.66
C GLY A 99 17.03 -3.83 -7.11
N GLY A 100 16.71 -5.09 -7.41
CA GLY A 100 16.91 -5.71 -8.72
C GLY A 100 15.81 -5.40 -9.74
N THR A 101 15.78 -6.13 -10.85
CA THR A 101 14.71 -5.99 -11.86
C THR A 101 13.38 -6.51 -11.32
N PHE A 102 13.35 -7.73 -10.78
CA PHE A 102 12.14 -8.38 -10.27
C PHE A 102 11.86 -8.09 -8.80
N PHE A 103 12.87 -8.18 -7.93
CA PHE A 103 12.75 -7.90 -6.50
C PHE A 103 13.27 -6.50 -6.19
N ASN A 104 12.36 -5.58 -5.94
CA ASN A 104 12.68 -4.16 -5.76
C ASN A 104 11.72 -3.47 -4.79
N ALA A 105 12.03 -2.21 -4.47
CA ALA A 105 11.24 -1.40 -3.57
C ALA A 105 9.77 -1.22 -4.01
N LEU A 106 9.43 -1.34 -5.31
CA LEU A 106 8.04 -1.24 -5.78
C LEU A 106 7.18 -2.39 -5.23
N MET A 107 7.76 -3.56 -5.01
CA MET A 107 7.02 -4.67 -4.41
C MET A 107 6.59 -4.35 -2.99
N LEU A 108 7.48 -3.73 -2.20
CA LEU A 108 7.18 -3.35 -0.84
C LEU A 108 6.26 -2.13 -0.77
N ALA A 109 6.45 -1.17 -1.67
CA ALA A 109 5.71 0.08 -1.69
C ALA A 109 4.31 -0.05 -2.27
N TYR A 110 4.11 -0.84 -3.33
CA TYR A 110 2.83 -0.91 -4.04
C TYR A 110 2.20 -2.31 -3.96
N LEU A 111 2.94 -3.37 -4.29
CA LEU A 111 2.36 -4.72 -4.38
C LEU A 111 1.90 -5.26 -3.02
N LEU A 112 2.73 -5.13 -1.98
CA LEU A 112 2.41 -5.64 -0.65
C LEU A 112 1.19 -4.91 -0.05
N PRO A 113 1.13 -3.56 -0.03
CA PRO A 113 -0.08 -2.83 0.33
C PRO A 113 -1.30 -3.19 -0.52
N ALA A 114 -1.14 -3.41 -1.83
CA ALA A 114 -2.25 -3.84 -2.69
C ALA A 114 -2.86 -5.17 -2.22
N VAL A 115 -2.01 -6.16 -1.92
CA VAL A 115 -2.45 -7.47 -1.41
C VAL A 115 -3.12 -7.32 -0.05
N LEU A 116 -2.54 -6.55 0.86
CA LEU A 116 -3.12 -6.31 2.19
C LEU A 116 -4.45 -5.58 2.12
N ALA A 117 -4.60 -4.60 1.22
CA ALA A 117 -5.87 -3.91 0.99
C ALA A 117 -6.96 -4.87 0.46
N ALA A 118 -6.61 -5.82 -0.42
CA ALA A 118 -7.54 -6.88 -0.84
C ALA A 118 -7.94 -7.79 0.33
N VAL A 119 -6.99 -8.16 1.20
CA VAL A 119 -7.28 -8.95 2.41
C VAL A 119 -8.22 -8.20 3.35
N LEU A 120 -7.94 -6.91 3.59
CA LEU A 120 -8.78 -6.03 4.41
C LEU A 120 -10.19 -5.90 3.85
N MET A 121 -10.32 -5.68 2.53
CA MET A 121 -11.60 -5.66 1.84
C MET A 121 -12.38 -6.96 2.11
N ARG A 122 -11.77 -8.12 1.84
CA ARG A 122 -12.44 -9.43 2.01
C ARG A 122 -12.89 -9.66 3.44
N MET A 123 -12.05 -9.34 4.41
CA MET A 123 -12.36 -9.54 5.84
C MET A 123 -13.39 -8.57 6.38
N SER A 124 -13.52 -7.40 5.78
CA SER A 124 -14.47 -6.36 6.21
C SER A 124 -15.87 -6.54 5.61
N ARG A 125 -16.02 -7.44 4.63
CA ARG A 125 -17.32 -7.76 4.01
C ARG A 125 -18.31 -8.31 5.05
N GLY A 126 -19.51 -7.75 5.06
CA GLY A 126 -20.60 -8.17 5.96
C GLY A 126 -20.48 -7.65 7.41
N SER A 127 -19.32 -7.12 7.81
CA SER A 127 -19.11 -6.61 9.18
C SER A 127 -18.86 -5.11 9.25
N ARG A 128 -18.46 -4.47 8.14
CA ARG A 128 -18.16 -3.04 8.08
C ARG A 128 -19.01 -2.31 7.03
N PRO A 129 -19.16 -0.99 7.14
CA PRO A 129 -19.89 -0.19 6.15
C PRO A 129 -19.37 -0.42 4.74
N GLN A 130 -20.28 -0.42 3.75
CA GLN A 130 -19.93 -0.71 2.36
C GLN A 130 -18.89 0.26 1.79
N TRP A 131 -18.92 1.54 2.18
CA TRP A 131 -17.94 2.53 1.72
C TRP A 131 -16.51 2.13 2.09
N TYR A 132 -16.29 1.55 3.28
CA TYR A 132 -14.96 1.16 3.76
C TYR A 132 -14.44 -0.06 2.99
N VAL A 133 -15.32 -1.04 2.77
CA VAL A 133 -15.00 -2.23 1.97
C VAL A 133 -14.66 -1.83 0.53
N ASN A 134 -15.48 -0.95 -0.07
CA ASN A 134 -15.25 -0.47 -1.42
C ASN A 134 -13.96 0.33 -1.52
N ALA A 135 -13.68 1.22 -0.56
CA ALA A 135 -12.44 1.98 -0.51
C ALA A 135 -11.20 1.08 -0.44
N ALA A 136 -11.22 0.03 0.40
CA ALA A 136 -10.12 -0.94 0.46
C ALA A 136 -9.96 -1.73 -0.86
N GLY A 137 -11.07 -2.07 -1.53
CA GLY A 137 -11.04 -2.71 -2.85
C GLY A 137 -10.48 -1.82 -3.95
N VAL A 138 -10.92 -0.56 -4.01
CA VAL A 138 -10.40 0.45 -4.95
C VAL A 138 -8.91 0.69 -4.70
N LEU A 139 -8.51 0.85 -3.43
CA LEU A 139 -7.11 1.03 -3.07
C LEU A 139 -6.25 -0.15 -3.52
N SER A 140 -6.71 -1.38 -3.31
CA SER A 140 -6.02 -2.59 -3.76
C SER A 140 -5.81 -2.62 -5.27
N LEU A 141 -6.88 -2.35 -6.04
CA LEU A 141 -6.82 -2.32 -7.50
C LEU A 141 -5.92 -1.20 -8.01
N ALA A 142 -6.04 0.00 -7.45
CA ALA A 142 -5.23 1.15 -7.84
C ALA A 142 -3.74 0.91 -7.59
N LEU A 143 -3.37 0.38 -6.42
CA LEU A 143 -1.98 0.06 -6.08
C LEU A 143 -1.42 -1.08 -6.93
N LEU A 144 -2.22 -2.11 -7.20
CA LEU A 144 -1.80 -3.21 -8.08
C LEU A 144 -1.58 -2.73 -9.52
N PHE A 145 -2.48 -1.88 -10.02
CA PHE A 145 -2.36 -1.29 -11.35
C PHE A 145 -1.14 -0.38 -11.43
N LEU A 146 -0.93 0.48 -10.44
CA LEU A 146 0.23 1.38 -10.37
C LEU A 146 1.54 0.58 -10.27
N TYR A 147 1.57 -0.48 -9.47
CA TYR A 147 2.69 -1.42 -9.42
C TYR A 147 2.98 -2.00 -10.81
N ALA A 148 1.96 -2.50 -11.52
CA ALA A 148 2.13 -3.09 -12.84
C ALA A 148 2.69 -2.08 -13.85
N CYS A 149 2.21 -0.83 -13.83
CA CYS A 149 2.74 0.23 -14.68
C CYS A 149 4.20 0.57 -14.35
N LEU A 150 4.51 0.85 -13.08
CA LEU A 150 5.87 1.21 -12.66
C LEU A 150 6.86 0.05 -12.88
N GLN A 151 6.44 -1.19 -12.64
CA GLN A 151 7.27 -2.37 -12.85
C GLN A 151 7.53 -2.61 -14.34
N THR A 152 6.54 -2.35 -15.20
CA THR A 152 6.73 -2.40 -16.67
C THR A 152 7.75 -1.34 -17.08
N ARG A 153 7.58 -0.09 -16.65
CA ARG A 153 8.55 0.98 -16.93
C ARG A 153 9.96 0.64 -16.46
N ARG A 154 10.09 0.06 -15.26
CA ARG A 154 11.38 -0.36 -14.69
C ARG A 154 12.08 -1.37 -15.56
N PHE A 155 11.32 -2.27 -16.17
CA PHE A 155 11.88 -3.31 -17.01
C PHE A 155 12.61 -2.72 -18.23
N PHE A 156 12.12 -1.61 -18.79
CA PHE A 156 12.72 -0.94 -19.94
C PHE A 156 13.81 0.08 -19.53
N HIS A 157 13.54 0.92 -18.53
CA HIS A 157 14.44 2.04 -18.16
C HIS A 157 15.42 1.71 -17.02
N GLY A 158 15.30 0.53 -16.39
CA GLY A 158 16.12 0.15 -15.25
C GLY A 158 15.74 0.89 -13.97
N ALA A 159 16.72 1.20 -13.12
CA ALA A 159 16.48 1.73 -11.78
C ALA A 159 15.94 3.17 -11.75
N VAL A 160 16.22 3.98 -12.78
CA VAL A 160 15.81 5.40 -12.87
C VAL A 160 14.80 5.56 -14.01
N MET A 161 13.54 5.87 -13.67
CA MET A 161 12.40 5.83 -14.59
C MET A 161 11.70 7.18 -14.71
N CYS A 162 12.45 8.23 -15.02
CA CYS A 162 11.90 9.58 -15.17
C CYS A 162 10.84 9.68 -16.25
N GLU A 163 9.84 10.54 -16.04
CA GLU A 163 8.90 10.97 -17.08
C GLU A 163 9.61 11.54 -18.32
N SER A 164 10.69 12.29 -18.13
CA SER A 164 11.45 12.95 -19.21
C SER A 164 12.11 12.00 -20.21
N GLN A 165 12.22 10.70 -19.91
CA GLN A 165 12.81 9.71 -20.81
C GLN A 165 11.87 9.30 -21.95
N GLY A 166 10.60 9.72 -21.92
CA GLY A 166 9.59 9.27 -22.89
C GLY A 166 9.22 7.79 -22.70
N ALA A 167 8.43 7.26 -23.62
CA ALA A 167 8.11 5.84 -23.69
C ALA A 167 8.45 5.29 -25.07
N GLU A 168 9.11 4.14 -25.13
CA GLU A 168 9.44 3.48 -26.40
C GLU A 168 8.21 2.77 -26.98
N ASP A 169 8.17 2.56 -28.31
CA ASP A 169 7.04 1.89 -28.98
C ASP A 169 6.77 0.50 -28.38
N VAL A 170 7.83 -0.25 -28.07
CA VAL A 170 7.75 -1.57 -27.44
C VAL A 170 7.21 -1.48 -26.01
N GLU A 171 7.56 -0.43 -25.26
CA GLU A 171 7.04 -0.19 -23.91
C GLU A 171 5.53 0.05 -23.95
N ILE A 172 5.03 0.83 -24.92
CA ILE A 172 3.59 1.10 -25.11
C ILE A 172 2.81 -0.19 -25.38
N TRP A 173 3.35 -1.07 -26.23
CA TRP A 173 2.74 -2.39 -26.48
C TRP A 173 2.79 -3.28 -25.25
N ALA A 174 3.87 -3.24 -24.47
CA ALA A 174 3.99 -3.98 -23.22
C ALA A 174 2.94 -3.54 -22.18
N TYR A 175 2.68 -2.23 -22.03
CA TYR A 175 1.60 -1.76 -21.16
C TYR A 175 0.25 -2.36 -21.54
N SER A 176 -0.09 -2.36 -22.84
CA SER A 176 -1.34 -2.92 -23.33
C SER A 176 -1.46 -4.41 -23.00
N ALA A 177 -0.40 -5.18 -23.22
CA ALA A 177 -0.35 -6.60 -22.88
C ALA A 177 -0.51 -6.85 -21.37
N VAL A 178 0.19 -6.07 -20.54
CA VAL A 178 0.12 -6.18 -19.08
C VAL A 178 -1.27 -5.84 -18.55
N TRP A 179 -1.91 -4.78 -19.07
CA TRP A 179 -3.26 -4.39 -18.66
C TRP A 179 -4.30 -5.42 -19.06
N LEU A 180 -4.18 -6.00 -20.27
CA LEU A 180 -5.05 -7.10 -20.71
C LEU A 180 -4.87 -8.33 -19.83
N ALA A 181 -3.64 -8.71 -19.51
CA ALA A 181 -3.36 -9.84 -18.62
C ALA A 181 -3.94 -9.60 -17.22
N LEU A 182 -3.76 -8.40 -16.66
CA LEU A 182 -4.30 -8.02 -15.36
C LEU A 182 -5.84 -8.06 -15.37
N GLY A 183 -6.47 -7.51 -16.41
CA GLY A 183 -7.92 -7.58 -16.60
C GLY A 183 -8.44 -9.00 -16.71
N ALA A 184 -7.79 -9.84 -17.52
CA ALA A 184 -8.14 -11.26 -17.68
C ALA A 184 -8.00 -12.03 -16.35
N LEU A 185 -6.93 -11.81 -15.59
CA LEU A 185 -6.74 -12.43 -14.28
C LEU A 185 -7.82 -12.01 -13.27
N LEU A 186 -8.19 -10.73 -13.24
CA LEU A 186 -9.26 -10.24 -12.37
C LEU A 186 -10.63 -10.81 -12.78
N LEU A 187 -10.91 -10.94 -14.08
CA LEU A 187 -12.12 -11.55 -14.60
C LEU A 187 -12.19 -13.04 -14.25
N LEU A 188 -11.13 -13.80 -14.49
CA LEU A 188 -11.04 -15.22 -14.14
C LEU A 188 -11.25 -15.43 -12.64
N TYR A 189 -10.59 -14.61 -11.81
CA TYR A 189 -10.79 -14.63 -10.36
C TYR A 189 -12.24 -14.28 -9.98
N GLY A 190 -12.86 -13.36 -10.70
CA GLY A 190 -14.26 -12.97 -10.51
C GLY A 190 -15.28 -14.03 -10.93
N VAL A 191 -14.95 -14.89 -11.92
CA VAL A 191 -15.80 -16.00 -12.38
C VAL A 191 -15.66 -17.24 -11.51
N TRP A 192 -14.46 -17.49 -10.97
CA TRP A 192 -14.24 -18.64 -10.08
C TRP A 192 -14.93 -18.46 -8.72
N ARG A 193 -14.96 -17.24 -8.17
CA ARG A 193 -15.62 -16.99 -6.88
C ARG A 193 -17.14 -17.00 -6.97
#